data_AF-A0A8J7FK30-F1
#
_entry.id   AF-A0A8J7FK30-F1
#
_cell.length_a   1.000
_cell.length_b   1.000
_cell.length_c   1.000
_cell.angle_alpha   90.00
_cell.angle_beta   90.00
_cell.angle_gamma   90.00
#
_symmetry.space_group_name_H-M   'P 1'
#
loop_
_entity.id
_entity.type
_entity.pdbx_description
1 polymer ?
#
loop_
_entity_poly.entity_id
_entity_poly.type
_entity_poly.pdbx_seq_one_letter_code
_entity_poly.pdbx_strand_id
1 'polypeptide(L)'
;MIEFQYEYESGRRAYRHDVVDSDGFRLTVAGHVCEAVNLSENGVAYRAVGPMGEDLKPAELEFSLDGVPISVCCNLQCVRVDAGIHCCTFTAMSERQHLMLSRFIMQCQKAYIRRERGVR
;
A
#
# COMPACT_ATOMS: atom_id res chain seq x y z
N MET A 1 -34.70 23.14 0.23
CA MET A 1 -34.05 21.91 -0.28
C MET A 1 -32.62 22.31 -0.60
N ILE A 2 -31.68 21.95 0.26
CA ILE A 2 -30.28 22.35 0.10
C ILE A 2 -29.61 21.17 -0.62
N GLU A 3 -29.27 21.37 -1.88
CA GLU A 3 -28.46 20.44 -2.64
C GLU A 3 -27.02 20.55 -2.14
N PHE A 4 -26.54 19.50 -1.47
CA PHE A 4 -25.13 19.39 -1.12
C PHE A 4 -24.36 19.06 -2.40
N GLN A 5 -23.76 20.10 -2.98
CA GLN A 5 -22.78 19.97 -4.04
C GLN A 5 -21.52 19.34 -3.43
N TYR A 6 -21.35 18.03 -3.62
CA TYR A 6 -20.09 17.37 -3.28
C TYR A 6 -19.02 17.90 -4.24
N GLU A 7 -18.31 18.95 -3.83
CA GLU A 7 -17.02 19.28 -4.43
C GLU A 7 -16.12 18.05 -4.28
N TYR A 8 -15.81 17.41 -5.41
CA TYR A 8 -14.77 16.40 -5.48
C TYR A 8 -13.45 17.08 -5.10
N GLU A 9 -13.10 17.04 -3.82
CA GLU A 9 -11.75 17.41 -3.38
C GLU A 9 -10.76 16.51 -4.13
N SER A 10 -10.07 17.07 -5.14
CA SER A 10 -9.04 16.39 -5.91
C SER A 10 -7.73 16.22 -5.12
N GLY A 11 -7.78 16.42 -3.81
CA GLY A 11 -6.66 16.20 -2.89
C GLY A 11 -6.43 14.71 -2.62
N ARG A 12 -5.15 14.33 -2.46
CA ARG A 12 -4.78 12.99 -1.99
C ARG A 12 -5.31 12.80 -0.57
N ARG A 13 -6.26 11.89 -0.38
CA ARG A 13 -6.92 11.64 0.92
C ARG A 13 -6.11 10.80 1.92
N ALA A 14 -5.06 10.12 1.47
CA ALA A 14 -4.24 9.25 2.31
C ALA A 14 -2.74 9.53 2.14
N TYR A 15 -2.00 9.47 3.24
CA TYR A 15 -0.53 9.51 3.25
C TYR A 15 0.04 8.33 2.44
N ARG A 16 1.15 8.57 1.74
CA ARG A 16 1.89 7.56 0.99
C ARG A 16 3.27 7.41 1.59
N HIS A 17 3.62 6.19 1.95
CA HIS A 17 4.94 5.81 2.41
C HIS A 17 5.72 5.21 1.25
N ASP A 18 6.90 5.76 0.96
CA ASP A 18 7.82 5.16 0.00
C ASP A 18 8.47 3.95 0.67
N VAL A 19 8.25 2.77 0.10
CA VAL A 19 8.67 1.51 0.70
C VAL A 19 10.17 1.35 0.49
N VAL A 20 10.90 1.03 1.57
CA VAL A 20 12.33 0.72 1.52
C VAL A 20 12.59 -0.66 2.15
N ASP A 21 13.70 -1.30 1.79
CA ASP A 21 14.04 -2.65 2.25
C ASP A 21 14.00 -2.81 3.78
N SER A 22 14.40 -1.76 4.51
CA SER A 22 14.42 -1.77 5.97
C SER A 22 13.04 -1.81 6.63
N ASP A 23 11.96 -1.56 5.87
CA ASP A 23 10.60 -1.60 6.40
C ASP A 23 10.08 -3.04 6.57
N GLY A 24 10.74 -4.01 5.94
CA GLY A 24 10.35 -5.43 6.03
C GLY A 24 8.99 -5.74 5.39
N PHE A 25 8.58 -4.93 4.41
CA PHE A 25 7.37 -5.14 3.62
C PHE A 25 7.65 -6.05 2.42
N ARG A 26 6.81 -7.07 2.23
CA ARG A 26 6.83 -7.90 1.01
C ARG A 26 5.46 -7.91 0.37
N LEU A 27 5.47 -7.84 -0.96
CA LEU A 27 4.27 -7.90 -1.80
C LEU A 27 4.40 -9.07 -2.76
N THR A 28 3.41 -9.95 -2.72
CA THR A 28 3.25 -11.02 -3.71
C THR A 28 1.97 -10.74 -4.49
N VAL A 29 2.04 -10.72 -5.83
CA VAL A 29 0.88 -10.51 -6.71
C VAL A 29 0.77 -11.69 -7.67
N ALA A 30 -0.39 -12.36 -7.68
CA ALA A 30 -0.62 -13.56 -8.48
C ALA A 30 0.52 -14.59 -8.36
N GLY A 31 1.01 -14.80 -7.13
CA GLY A 31 2.11 -15.74 -6.82
C GLY A 31 3.53 -15.24 -7.12
N HIS A 32 3.70 -14.01 -7.63
CA HIS A 32 5.01 -13.45 -7.96
C HIS A 32 5.40 -12.35 -6.97
N VAL A 33 6.62 -12.45 -6.41
CA VAL A 33 7.18 -11.40 -5.57
C VAL A 33 7.41 -10.15 -6.42
N CYS A 34 6.87 -9.02 -5.96
CA CYS A 34 6.90 -7.75 -6.65
C CYS A 34 7.60 -6.68 -5.81
N GLU A 35 8.29 -5.76 -6.49
CA GLU A 35 8.93 -4.62 -5.83
C GLU A 35 7.88 -3.54 -5.55
N ALA A 36 7.50 -3.38 -4.28
CA ALA A 36 6.63 -2.31 -3.86
C ALA A 36 7.39 -0.98 -3.86
N VAL A 37 6.81 0.05 -4.50
CA VAL A 37 7.38 1.40 -4.63
C VAL A 37 6.84 2.31 -3.55
N ASN A 38 5.51 2.38 -3.41
CA ASN A 38 4.87 3.13 -2.33
C ASN A 38 3.58 2.46 -1.88
N LEU A 39 3.20 2.76 -0.65
CA LEU A 39 2.09 2.15 0.05
C LEU A 39 1.23 3.22 0.73
N SER A 40 -0.08 3.02 0.71
CA SER A 40 -1.06 3.78 1.46
C SER A 40 -2.08 2.82 2.08
N GLU A 41 -2.97 3.33 2.93
CA GLU A 41 -4.07 2.54 3.50
C GLU A 41 -4.98 1.89 2.44
N ASN A 42 -5.10 2.53 1.27
CA ASN A 42 -6.06 2.15 0.22
C ASN A 42 -5.43 1.50 -1.00
N GLY A 43 -4.10 1.48 -1.11
CA GLY A 43 -3.45 0.97 -2.31
C GLY A 43 -1.95 0.92 -2.24
N VAL A 44 -1.37 0.26 -3.24
CA VAL A 44 0.06 0.04 -3.42
C VAL A 44 0.45 0.33 -4.86
N ALA A 45 1.61 0.95 -5.03
CA ALA A 45 2.29 1.04 -6.30
C ALA A 45 3.43 0.02 -6.33
N TYR A 46 3.58 -0.74 -7.41
CA TYR A 46 4.66 -1.74 -7.51
C TYR A 46 5.16 -1.89 -8.95
N ARG A 47 6.38 -2.41 -9.09
CA ARG A 47 6.94 -2.83 -10.37
C ARG A 47 6.68 -4.32 -10.58
N ALA A 48 6.18 -4.68 -11.75
CA ALA A 48 5.97 -6.05 -12.17
C ALA A 48 6.89 -6.39 -13.34
N VAL A 49 7.36 -7.63 -13.40
CA VAL A 49 8.05 -8.17 -14.58
C VAL A 49 7.07 -9.05 -15.34
N GLY A 50 6.43 -8.49 -16.37
CA GLY A 50 5.55 -9.25 -17.29
C GLY A 50 4.22 -8.56 -17.59
N PRO A 51 3.46 -9.06 -18.59
CA PRO A 51 2.18 -8.50 -18.96
C PRO A 51 1.12 -8.77 -17.89
N MET A 52 0.53 -7.71 -17.34
CA MET A 52 -0.66 -7.81 -16.50
C MET A 52 -1.90 -7.85 -17.38
N GLY A 53 -2.46 -9.04 -17.58
CA GLY A 53 -3.63 -9.24 -18.45
C GLY A 53 -5.00 -9.14 -17.77
N GLU A 54 -5.07 -9.00 -16.44
CA GLU A 54 -6.36 -8.92 -15.71
C GLU A 54 -6.41 -7.69 -14.82
N ASP A 55 -7.59 -7.09 -14.72
CA ASP A 55 -7.86 -5.88 -13.95
C ASP A 55 -7.83 -6.10 -12.43
N LEU A 56 -8.06 -7.33 -11.98
CA LEU A 56 -8.11 -7.73 -10.57
C LEU A 56 -7.18 -8.92 -10.33
N LYS A 57 -6.21 -8.79 -9.42
CA LYS A 57 -5.25 -9.85 -9.09
C LYS A 57 -5.25 -10.18 -7.60
N PRO A 58 -5.18 -11.46 -7.20
CA PRO A 58 -4.95 -11.81 -5.81
C PRO A 58 -3.55 -11.33 -5.38
N ALA A 59 -3.45 -10.85 -4.15
CA ALA A 59 -2.21 -10.41 -3.57
C ALA A 59 -2.09 -10.80 -2.10
N GLU A 60 -0.86 -10.92 -1.65
CA GLU A 60 -0.49 -11.12 -0.25
C GLU A 60 0.49 -10.03 0.16
N LEU A 61 0.19 -9.38 1.28
CA LEU A 61 1.04 -8.39 1.93
C LEU A 61 1.63 -9.03 3.19
N GLU A 62 2.95 -9.03 3.32
CA GLU A 62 3.62 -9.47 4.53
C GLU A 62 4.41 -8.31 5.15
N PHE A 63 4.23 -8.09 6.45
CA PHE A 63 4.93 -7.04 7.20
C PHE A 63 4.97 -7.36 8.69
N SER A 64 5.70 -6.56 9.47
CA SER A 64 5.78 -6.72 10.92
C SER A 64 5.23 -5.50 11.67
N LEU A 65 4.31 -5.74 12.59
CA LEU A 65 3.79 -4.74 13.54
C LEU A 65 4.30 -5.03 14.93
N ASP A 66 5.08 -4.11 15.50
CA ASP A 66 5.65 -4.26 16.86
C ASP A 66 6.35 -5.62 17.08
N GLY A 67 7.03 -6.13 16.03
CA GLY A 67 7.72 -7.43 16.03
C GLY A 67 6.84 -8.65 15.75
N VAL A 68 5.52 -8.47 15.60
CA VAL A 68 4.59 -9.55 15.25
C VAL A 68 4.45 -9.63 13.73
N PRO A 69 4.72 -10.79 13.10
CA PRO A 69 4.52 -10.96 11.67
C PRO A 69 3.03 -10.98 11.32
N ILE A 70 2.67 -10.24 10.28
CA ILE A 70 1.31 -10.11 9.76
C ILE A 70 1.32 -10.49 8.28
N SER A 71 0.36 -11.33 7.89
CA SER A 71 0.03 -11.58 6.48
C SER A 71 -1.41 -11.15 6.21
N VAL A 72 -1.62 -10.46 5.08
CA VAL A 72 -2.91 -9.98 4.61
C VAL A 72 -3.12 -10.45 3.18
N CYS A 73 -4.12 -11.32 2.98
CA CYS A 73 -4.62 -11.65 1.65
C CYS A 73 -5.64 -10.60 1.21
N CYS A 74 -5.49 -10.10 -0.01
CA CYS A 74 -6.40 -9.14 -0.62
C CYS A 74 -6.42 -9.29 -2.15
N ASN A 75 -7.16 -8.44 -2.83
CA ASN A 75 -7.09 -8.30 -4.28
C ASN A 75 -6.62 -6.88 -4.65
N LEU A 76 -5.82 -6.79 -5.71
CA LEU A 76 -5.36 -5.54 -6.31
C LEU A 76 -6.16 -5.24 -7.57
N GLN A 77 -6.85 -4.11 -7.57
CA GLN A 77 -7.46 -3.56 -8.78
C GLN A 77 -6.52 -2.51 -9.38
N CYS A 78 -6.05 -2.72 -10.61
CA CYS A 78 -5.18 -1.75 -11.29
C CYS A 78 -5.98 -0.53 -11.73
N VAL A 79 -5.60 0.65 -11.25
CA VAL A 79 -6.25 1.93 -11.60
C VAL A 79 -5.47 2.64 -12.70
N ARG A 80 -4.14 2.53 -12.68
CA ARG A 80 -3.26 3.22 -13.63
C ARG A 80 -1.93 2.49 -13.75
N VAL A 81 -1.35 2.50 -14.94
CA VAL A 81 0.04 2.08 -15.17
C VAL A 81 0.83 3.29 -15.66
N ASP A 82 1.98 3.53 -15.07
CA ASP A 82 2.81 4.70 -15.37
C ASP A 82 4.29 4.31 -15.32
N ALA A 83 5.01 4.42 -16.44
CA ALA A 83 6.42 4.06 -16.55
C ALA A 83 6.80 2.67 -15.98
N GLY A 84 5.93 1.66 -16.19
CA GLY A 84 6.13 0.30 -15.67
C GLY A 84 5.79 0.12 -14.18
N ILE A 85 5.21 1.13 -13.55
CA ILE A 85 4.69 1.08 -12.18
C ILE A 85 3.18 0.91 -12.24
N HIS A 86 2.68 -0.16 -11.62
CA HIS A 86 1.27 -0.46 -11.49
C HIS A 86 0.74 0.20 -10.22
N CYS A 87 -0.20 1.13 -10.37
CA CYS A 87 -0.87 1.80 -9.26
C CYS A 87 -2.21 1.10 -9.01
N CYS A 88 -2.29 0.36 -7.91
CA CYS A 88 -3.44 -0.47 -7.58
C CYS A 88 -4.13 -0.02 -6.29
N THR A 89 -5.44 -0.24 -6.22
CA THR A 89 -6.22 -0.14 -4.98
C THR A 89 -6.43 -1.51 -4.38
N PHE A 90 -6.40 -1.59 -3.05
CA PHE A 90 -6.78 -2.80 -2.32
C PHE A 90 -8.29 -3.00 -2.37
N THR A 91 -8.69 -4.25 -2.55
CA THR A 91 -10.07 -4.70 -2.45
C THR A 91 -10.09 -6.00 -1.65
N ALA A 92 -11.27 -6.36 -1.11
CA ALA A 92 -11.45 -7.54 -0.25
C ALA A 92 -10.58 -7.54 1.02
N MET A 93 -10.26 -6.36 1.57
CA MET A 93 -9.70 -6.22 2.91
C MET A 93 -10.80 -5.92 3.92
N SER A 94 -10.73 -6.57 5.08
CA SER A 94 -11.54 -6.21 6.25
C SER A 94 -11.06 -4.91 6.88
N GLU A 95 -11.93 -4.22 7.63
CA GLU A 95 -11.57 -3.01 8.39
C GLU A 95 -10.37 -3.25 9.33
N ARG A 96 -10.31 -4.44 9.95
CA ARG A 96 -9.17 -4.83 10.80
C ARG A 96 -7.87 -4.89 10.02
N GLN A 97 -7.88 -5.41 8.80
CA GLN A 97 -6.68 -5.49 7.96
C GLN A 97 -6.25 -4.09 7.47
N HIS A 98 -7.21 -3.22 7.12
CA HIS A 98 -6.90 -1.81 6.83
C HIS A 98 -6.26 -1.13 8.04
N LEU A 99 -6.81 -1.31 9.24
CA LEU A 99 -6.24 -0.75 10.47
C LEU A 99 -4.81 -1.26 10.74
N MET A 100 -4.54 -2.53 10.49
CA MET A 100 -3.19 -3.10 10.61
C MET A 100 -2.22 -2.45 9.62
N LEU A 101 -2.63 -2.30 8.36
CA LEU A 101 -1.81 -1.66 7.34
C LEU A 101 -1.52 -0.19 7.66
N SER A 102 -2.54 0.55 8.10
CA SER A 102 -2.41 1.95 8.53
C SER A 102 -1.44 2.11 9.71
N ARG A 103 -1.48 1.18 10.68
CA ARG A 103 -0.50 1.15 11.79
C ARG A 103 0.91 0.87 11.29
N PHE A 104 1.06 -0.03 10.31
CA PHE A 104 2.36 -0.36 9.74
C PHE A 104 2.97 0.85 9.03
N ILE A 105 2.19 1.54 8.19
CA ILE A 105 2.59 2.78 7.53
C ILE A 105 3.05 3.82 8.55
N MET A 106 2.28 4.00 9.64
CA MET A 106 2.62 4.92 10.71
C MET A 106 3.92 4.53 11.45
N GLN A 107 4.15 3.23 11.66
CA GLN A 107 5.40 2.71 12.24
C GLN A 107 6.59 3.06 11.34
N CYS A 108 6.48 2.84 10.03
CA CYS A 108 7.53 3.16 9.06
C CYS A 108 7.82 4.67 9.03
N GLN A 109 6.76 5.49 9.01
CA GLN A 109 6.90 6.95 9.05
C GLN A 109 7.63 7.43 10.32
N LYS A 110 7.27 6.89 11.49
CA LYS A 110 7.97 7.21 12.75
C LYS A 110 9.44 6.80 12.72
N ALA A 111 9.74 5.61 12.18
CA ALA A 111 11.10 5.13 12.04
C ALA A 111 11.93 6.03 11.11
N TYR A 112 11.35 6.45 9.97
CA TYR A 112 11.98 7.39 9.06
C TYR A 112 12.33 8.72 9.75
N ILE A 113 11.37 9.34 10.45
CA ILE A 113 11.59 10.61 11.16
C ILE A 113 12.69 10.48 12.23
N ARG A 114 12.75 9.36 12.95
CA ARG A 114 13.81 9.11 13.95
C ARG A 114 15.19 9.02 13.29
N ARG A 115 15.29 8.32 12.14
CA ARG A 115 16.52 8.22 11.35
C ARG A 115 16.99 9.59 10.85
N GLU A 116 16.09 10.39 10.28
CA GLU A 116 16.43 11.74 9.80
C GLU A 116 16.89 12.67 10.92
N ARG A 117 16.30 12.57 12.10
CA ARG A 117 16.64 13.41 13.25
C ARG A 117 17.89 12.94 14.01
N GLY A 118 18.52 11.82 13.60
CA GLY A 118 19.68 11.24 14.28
C GLY A 118 19.38 10.73 15.69
N VAL A 119 18.09 10.57 16.04
CA VAL A 119 17.67 10.07 17.35
C VAL A 119 17.65 8.55 17.28
N ARG A 120 18.70 7.91 17.80
CA ARG A 120 18.77 6.46 18.02
C ARG A 120 17.90 6.04 19.20
#